data_AF-A0AA39DPY2-F1
#
_entry.id   AF-A0AA39DPY2-F1
#
_cell.length_a   1.000
_cell.length_b   1.000
_cell.length_c   1.000
_cell.angle_alpha   90.00
_cell.angle_beta   90.00
_cell.angle_gamma   90.00
#
_symmetry.space_group_name_H-M   'P 1'
#
loop_
_entity.id
_entity.type
_entity.pdbx_description
1 polymer ?
#
loop_
_entity_poly.entity_id
_entity_poly.type
_entity_poly.pdbx_seq_one_letter_code
_entity_poly.pdbx_strand_id
1 'polypeptide(L)'
;MYKVDKSKFREGLQLFCHYAFKQHHPKEGYRDLPHQVVQYANSLPLALKVLGSLLFGKQPPDWESELRKLEKVSYMEIVNVLKISFDGLDYTQRMIFLDIACFFQGRDVQTVSRKLEGSR
;
A
#
# COMPACT_ATOMS: atom_id res chain seq x y z
N MET A 1 16.17 2.36 -11.63
CA MET A 1 15.81 1.05 -11.02
C MET A 1 15.88 1.18 -9.52
N TYR A 2 14.75 1.32 -8.83
CA TYR A 2 14.74 1.40 -7.37
C TYR A 2 15.08 0.01 -6.79
N LYS A 3 16.24 -0.10 -6.14
CA LYS A 3 16.52 -1.19 -5.21
C LYS A 3 15.55 -0.98 -4.04
N VAL A 4 14.35 -1.57 -4.11
CA VAL A 4 13.64 -1.89 -2.88
C VAL A 4 14.65 -2.67 -2.05
N ASP A 5 14.98 -2.14 -0.88
CA ASP A 5 16.08 -2.62 -0.07
C ASP A 5 15.78 -4.07 0.32
N LYS A 6 16.37 -5.02 -0.42
CA LYS A 6 16.10 -6.46 -0.27
C LYS A 6 16.32 -6.92 1.18
N SER A 7 17.17 -6.19 1.93
CA SER A 7 17.36 -6.38 3.37
C SER A 7 16.07 -6.09 4.14
N LYS A 8 15.48 -4.90 3.95
CA LYS A 8 14.24 -4.49 4.63
C LYS A 8 13.07 -5.41 4.32
N PHE A 9 12.97 -5.88 3.07
CA PHE A 9 11.94 -6.85 2.70
C PHE A 9 12.12 -8.18 3.43
N ARG A 10 13.35 -8.71 3.50
CA ARG A 10 13.65 -9.97 4.21
C ARG A 10 13.37 -9.83 5.70
N GLU A 11 13.82 -8.76 6.32
CA GLU A 11 13.58 -8.46 7.74
C GLU A 11 12.08 -8.29 8.03
N GLY A 12 11.38 -7.57 7.16
CA GLY A 12 9.93 -7.41 7.24
C GLY A 12 9.18 -8.73 7.13
N LEU A 13 9.61 -9.63 6.24
CA LEU A 13 9.04 -10.97 6.10
C LEU A 13 9.24 -11.81 7.35
N GLN A 14 10.45 -11.81 7.93
CA GLN A 14 10.72 -12.51 9.19
C GLN A 14 9.88 -11.95 10.33
N LEU A 15 9.78 -10.63 10.43
CA LEU A 15 8.97 -9.96 11.44
C LEU A 15 7.50 -10.33 11.29
N PHE A 16 6.94 -10.23 10.09
CA PHE A 16 5.55 -10.61 9.84
C PHE A 16 5.28 -12.07 10.20
N CYS A 17 6.13 -13.00 9.74
CA CYS A 17 5.98 -14.42 10.05
C CYS A 17 6.04 -14.69 11.56
N HIS A 18 6.88 -13.96 12.30
CA HIS A 18 6.96 -14.10 13.75
C HIS A 18 5.62 -13.79 14.44
N TYR A 19 4.89 -12.78 13.96
CA TYR A 19 3.59 -12.43 14.52
C TYR A 19 2.46 -13.31 13.99
N ALA A 20 2.46 -13.65 12.69
CA ALA A 20 1.40 -14.40 12.02
C ALA A 20 1.46 -15.92 12.24
N PHE A 21 2.67 -16.47 12.45
CA PHE A 21 2.92 -17.91 12.50
C PHE A 21 3.71 -18.35 13.74
N LYS A 22 4.22 -17.41 14.55
CA LYS A 22 5.15 -17.70 15.68
C LYS A 22 6.44 -18.40 15.25
N GLN A 23 6.88 -18.15 14.01
CA GLN A 23 8.13 -18.66 13.44
C GLN A 23 8.74 -17.63 12.49
N HIS A 24 9.98 -17.80 12.04
CA HIS A 24 10.69 -16.78 11.25
C HIS A 24 10.53 -16.91 9.73
N HIS A 25 9.74 -17.87 9.23
CA HIS A 25 9.52 -18.09 7.81
C HIS A 25 8.04 -18.36 7.49
N PRO A 26 7.62 -18.20 6.23
CA PRO A 26 6.27 -18.56 5.80
C PRO A 26 5.90 -20.00 6.18
N LYS A 27 4.65 -20.20 6.56
CA LYS A 27 4.09 -21.55 6.78
C LYS A 27 3.70 -22.17 5.45
N GLU A 28 3.97 -23.47 5.29
CA GLU A 28 3.56 -24.22 4.11
C GLU A 28 2.02 -24.16 3.93
N GLY A 29 1.56 -24.04 2.68
CA GLY A 29 0.15 -23.85 2.35
C GLY A 29 -0.33 -22.39 2.30
N TYR A 30 0.45 -21.42 2.79
CA TYR A 30 0.12 -19.98 2.72
C TYR A 30 0.66 -19.29 1.45
N ARG A 31 1.41 -20.02 0.62
CA ARG A 31 1.92 -19.56 -0.69
C ARG A 31 2.61 -18.18 -0.59
N ASP A 32 2.23 -17.25 -1.46
CA ASP A 32 2.80 -15.91 -1.55
C ASP A 32 2.11 -14.88 -0.65
N LEU A 33 1.07 -15.26 0.12
CA LEU A 33 0.34 -14.33 0.97
C LEU A 33 1.25 -13.54 1.92
N PRO A 34 2.23 -14.15 2.62
CA PRO A 34 3.15 -13.40 3.46
C PRO A 34 3.96 -12.34 2.69
N HIS A 35 4.35 -12.63 1.44
CA HIS A 35 5.08 -11.70 0.60
C HIS A 35 4.22 -10.50 0.19
N GLN A 36 2.95 -10.76 -0.16
CA GLN A 36 1.98 -9.72 -0.49
C GLN A 36 1.73 -8.78 0.69
N VAL A 37 1.61 -9.32 1.91
CA VAL A 37 1.43 -8.48 3.11
C VAL A 37 2.65 -7.59 3.38
N VAL A 38 3.86 -8.12 3.22
CA VAL A 38 5.09 -7.33 3.42
C VAL A 38 5.21 -6.21 2.40
N GLN A 39 4.79 -6.48 1.16
CA GLN A 39 4.73 -5.49 0.09
C GLN A 39 3.66 -4.42 0.39
N TYR A 40 2.45 -4.82 0.78
CA TYR A 40 1.37 -3.90 1.17
C TYR A 40 1.80 -2.97 2.32
N ALA A 41 2.45 -3.54 3.34
CA ALA A 41 2.93 -2.80 4.49
C ALA A 41 4.20 -1.97 4.23
N ASN A 42 4.75 -1.99 3.01
CA ASN A 42 6.02 -1.34 2.64
C ASN A 42 7.17 -1.63 3.63
N SER A 43 7.21 -2.84 4.19
CA SER A 43 8.18 -3.24 5.22
C SER A 43 8.17 -2.36 6.50
N LEU A 44 7.08 -1.64 6.79
CA LEU A 44 6.95 -0.82 8.01
C LEU A 44 6.75 -1.73 9.23
N PRO A 45 7.66 -1.70 10.23
CA PRO A 45 7.62 -2.67 11.33
C PRO A 45 6.30 -2.68 12.10
N LEU A 46 5.71 -1.51 12.36
CA LEU A 46 4.45 -1.42 13.10
C LEU A 46 3.28 -2.04 12.32
N ALA A 47 3.18 -1.74 11.02
CA ALA A 47 2.14 -2.31 10.17
C ALA A 47 2.25 -3.83 10.09
N LEU A 48 3.48 -4.36 9.95
CA LEU A 48 3.71 -5.81 9.91
C LEU A 48 3.31 -6.52 11.21
N LYS A 49 3.57 -5.90 12.38
CA LYS A 49 3.16 -6.45 13.68
C LYS A 49 1.65 -6.52 13.82
N VAL A 50 0.96 -5.45 13.43
CA VAL A 50 -0.51 -5.36 13.47
C VAL A 50 -1.13 -6.40 12.53
N LEU A 51 -0.69 -6.43 11.27
CA LEU A 51 -1.19 -7.37 10.26
C LEU A 51 -0.89 -8.82 10.63
N GLY A 52 0.32 -9.10 11.13
CA GLY A 52 0.67 -10.45 11.59
C GLY A 52 -0.22 -10.90 12.75
N SER A 53 -0.51 -10.02 13.70
CA SER A 53 -1.40 -10.33 14.83
C SER A 53 -2.86 -10.50 14.38
N LEU A 54 -3.33 -9.67 13.45
CA LEU A 54 -4.69 -9.75 12.87
C LEU A 54 -4.95 -11.07 12.13
N LEU A 55 -3.91 -11.61 11.50
CA LEU A 55 -3.97 -12.79 10.64
C LEU A 55 -3.58 -14.09 11.38
N PHE A 56 -3.09 -13.97 12.63
CA PHE A 56 -2.69 -15.11 13.45
C PHE A 56 -3.85 -16.11 13.64
N GLY A 57 -3.57 -17.39 13.38
CA GLY A 57 -4.53 -18.49 13.54
C GLY A 57 -5.60 -18.62 12.44
N LYS A 58 -5.66 -17.70 11.49
CA LYS A 58 -6.62 -17.73 10.38
C LYS A 58 -6.11 -18.56 9.21
N GLN A 59 -7.01 -19.13 8.40
CA GLN A 59 -6.66 -19.93 7.22
C GLN A 59 -6.41 -19.03 5.99
N PRO A 60 -5.73 -19.53 4.93
CA PRO A 60 -5.45 -18.73 3.74
C PRO A 60 -6.66 -18.02 3.10
N PRO A 61 -7.87 -18.63 2.99
CA PRO A 61 -9.04 -17.92 2.46
C PRO A 61 -9.48 -16.73 3.32
N ASP A 62 -9.34 -16.85 4.64
CA ASP A 62 -9.65 -15.76 5.58
C ASP A 62 -8.64 -14.63 5.45
N TRP A 63 -7.35 -14.95 5.24
CA TRP A 63 -6.32 -13.95 4.99
C TRP A 63 -6.65 -13.11 3.77
N GLU A 64 -6.97 -13.76 2.65
CA GLU A 64 -7.38 -13.04 1.45
C GLU A 64 -8.61 -12.17 1.68
N SER A 65 -9.59 -12.66 2.45
CA SER A 65 -10.79 -11.91 2.79
C SER A 65 -10.46 -10.65 3.60
N GLU A 66 -9.63 -10.75 4.64
CA GLU A 66 -9.25 -9.61 5.48
C GLU A 66 -8.37 -8.61 4.72
N LEU A 67 -7.42 -9.10 3.91
CA LEU A 67 -6.57 -8.25 3.08
C LEU A 67 -7.40 -7.47 2.05
N ARG A 68 -8.36 -8.12 1.38
CA ARG A 68 -9.29 -7.44 0.47
C ARG A 68 -10.12 -6.36 1.17
N LYS A 69 -10.55 -6.57 2.41
CA LYS A 69 -11.25 -5.54 3.19
C LYS A 69 -10.34 -4.36 3.49
N LEU A 70 -9.10 -4.61 3.92
CA LEU A 70 -8.13 -3.56 4.23
C LEU A 70 -7.79 -2.71 3.00
N GLU A 71 -7.57 -3.34 1.84
CA GLU A 71 -7.36 -2.63 0.57
C GLU A 71 -8.56 -1.77 0.20
N LYS A 72 -9.78 -2.30 0.36
CA LYS A 72 -11.02 -1.56 0.07
C LYS A 72 -11.19 -0.36 1.02
N VAL A 73 -10.92 -0.54 2.32
CA VAL A 73 -11.01 0.55 3.31
C VAL A 73 -9.96 1.62 3.00
N SER A 74 -8.70 1.25 2.79
CA SER A 74 -7.66 2.24 2.48
C SER A 74 -7.95 2.99 1.19
N TYR A 75 -8.46 2.30 0.17
CA TYR A 75 -8.89 2.93 -1.08
C TYR A 75 -10.04 3.91 -0.85
N MET A 76 -11.07 3.53 -0.08
CA MET A 76 -12.19 4.43 0.23
C MET A 76 -11.76 5.66 1.02
N GLU A 77 -10.89 5.51 2.02
CA GLU A 77 -10.37 6.64 2.80
C GLU A 77 -9.61 7.63 1.91
N ILE A 78 -8.72 7.13 1.05
CA ILE A 78 -7.97 7.96 0.10
C ILE A 78 -8.92 8.67 -0.87
N VAL A 79 -9.87 7.94 -1.45
CA VAL A 79 -10.86 8.52 -2.38
C VAL A 79 -11.71 9.57 -1.69
N ASN A 80 -12.13 9.36 -0.44
CA ASN A 80 -12.92 10.33 0.31
C ASN A 80 -12.13 11.61 0.58
N VAL A 81 -10.86 11.51 0.97
CA VAL A 81 -9.99 12.69 1.17
C VAL A 81 -9.79 13.47 -0.14
N LEU A 82 -9.55 12.77 -1.25
CA LEU A 82 -9.42 13.38 -2.57
C LEU A 82 -10.72 14.05 -3.02
N LYS A 83 -11.86 13.41 -2.76
CA LYS A 83 -13.18 13.96 -3.08
C LYS A 83 -13.46 15.24 -2.29
N ILE A 84 -13.19 15.27 -0.98
CA ILE A 84 -13.34 16.47 -0.15
C ILE A 84 -12.48 17.62 -0.71
N SER A 85 -11.23 17.31 -1.07
CA SER A 85 -10.32 18.30 -1.68
C SER A 85 -10.86 18.82 -3.01
N PHE A 86 -11.34 17.93 -3.88
CA PHE A 86 -11.89 18.29 -5.19
C PHE A 86 -13.20 19.09 -5.09
N ASP A 87 -14.10 18.70 -4.18
CA ASP A 87 -15.37 19.38 -3.96
C ASP A 87 -15.17 20.81 -3.41
N GLY A 88 -14.04 21.09 -2.74
CA GLY A 88 -13.66 22.43 -2.29
C GLY A 88 -13.13 23.37 -3.37
N LEU A 89 -12.85 22.88 -4.58
CA LEU A 89 -12.30 23.68 -5.70
C LEU A 89 -13.41 24.41 -6.47
N ASP A 90 -13.08 25.60 -7.01
CA ASP A 90 -13.94 26.29 -7.98
C ASP A 90 -13.95 25.58 -9.36
N TYR A 91 -14.83 26.01 -10.26
CA TYR A 91 -15.00 25.38 -11.57
C TYR A 91 -13.69 25.30 -12.39
N THR A 92 -12.94 26.40 -12.43
CA THR A 92 -11.69 26.48 -13.20
C THR A 92 -10.62 25.59 -12.57
N GLN A 93 -10.52 25.60 -11.24
CA GLN A 93 -9.58 24.76 -10.50
C GLN A 93 -9.87 23.26 -10.66
N ARG A 94 -11.15 22.87 -10.68
CA ARG A 94 -11.56 21.48 -10.94
C ARG A 94 -11.13 21.01 -12.34
N MET A 95 -11.32 21.86 -13.35
CA MET A 95 -10.89 21.55 -14.72
C MET A 95 -9.37 21.34 -14.80
N ILE A 96 -8.59 22.22 -14.18
CA ILE A 96 -7.13 22.08 -14.12
C ILE A 96 -6.73 20.81 -13.37
N PHE A 97 -7.37 20.50 -12.24
CA PHE A 97 -7.09 19.28 -11.47
C PHE A 97 -7.33 18.02 -12.30
N LEU A 98 -8.44 17.95 -13.04
CA LEU A 98 -8.76 16.82 -13.92
C LEU A 98 -7.76 16.70 -15.07
N ASP A 99 -7.39 17.81 -15.71
CA ASP A 99 -6.39 17.81 -16.79
C ASP A 99 -5.03 17.29 -16.29
N ILE A 100 -4.59 17.73 -15.10
CA ILE A 100 -3.37 17.24 -14.45
C ILE A 100 -3.51 15.73 -14.14
N ALA A 101 -4.60 15.31 -13.52
CA ALA A 101 -4.82 13.91 -13.16
C ALA A 101 -4.81 12.99 -14.39
N CYS A 102 -5.46 13.40 -15.47
CA CYS A 102 -5.46 12.69 -16.76
C CYS A 102 -4.06 12.66 -17.38
N PHE A 103 -3.33 13.78 -17.38
CA PHE A 103 -2.00 13.86 -17.99
C PHE A 103 -0.95 13.01 -17.25
N PHE A 104 -1.08 12.89 -15.93
CA PHE A 104 -0.14 12.17 -15.08
C PHE A 104 -0.64 10.79 -14.63
N GLN A 105 -1.73 10.29 -15.21
CA GLN A 105 -2.28 8.99 -14.85
C GLN A 105 -1.23 7.87 -15.02
N GLY A 106 -1.00 7.09 -13.95
CA GLY A 106 -0.06 5.97 -13.94
C GLY A 106 1.42 6.36 -13.93
N ARG A 107 1.77 7.63 -13.69
CA ARG A 107 3.16 8.12 -13.67
C ARG A 107 3.69 8.22 -12.24
N ASP A 108 4.98 7.96 -12.07
CA ASP A 108 5.66 8.03 -10.78
C ASP A 108 5.70 9.46 -10.20
N VAL A 109 5.44 9.61 -8.90
CA VAL A 109 5.33 10.90 -8.20
C VAL A 109 6.60 11.75 -8.35
N GLN A 110 7.79 11.16 -8.24
CA GLN A 110 9.06 11.90 -8.37
C GLN A 110 9.28 12.43 -9.80
N THR A 111 8.74 11.70 -10.78
CA THR A 111 8.75 12.12 -12.19
C THR A 111 7.76 13.24 -12.46
N VAL A 112 6.59 13.20 -11.80
CA VAL A 112 5.58 14.26 -11.89
C VAL A 112 6.08 15.55 -11.23
N SER A 113 6.58 15.48 -9.99
CA SER A 113 7.04 16.65 -9.23
C SER A 113 8.12 17.43 -9.99
N ARG A 114 9.13 16.74 -10.52
CA ARG A 114 10.22 17.37 -11.29
C ARG A 114 9.72 18.05 -12.58
N LYS A 115 8.70 17.50 -13.24
CA LYS A 115 8.13 18.12 -14.45
C LYS A 115 7.33 19.37 -14.12
N LEU A 116 6.63 19.39 -12.98
CA LEU A 116 5.88 20.55 -12.52
C LEU A 116 6.82 21.67 -12.03
N GLU A 117 7.92 21.31 -11.35
CA GLU A 117 8.93 22.27 -10.88
C GLU A 117 9.78 22.86 -12.02
N GLY A 118 10.03 22.09 -13.08
CA GLY A 118 10.80 22.52 -14.26
C GLY A 118 10.00 23.29 -15.31
N SER A 119 8.72 23.59 -15.07
CA SER A 119 7.85 24.32 -16.01
C SER A 119 7.76 25.82 -15.69
N ARG A 120 8.75 26.39 -15.00
CA ARG A 120 8.79 27.79 -14.57
C ARG A 120 9.79 28.62 -15.36
#